data_AF-A0A2U3BAU6-F1
#
_entry.id   AF-A0A2U3BAU6-F1
#
_cell.length_a   1.000
_cell.length_b   1.000
_cell.length_c   1.000
_cell.angle_alpha   90.00
_cell.angle_beta   90.00
_cell.angle_gamma   90.00
#
_symmetry.space_group_name_H-M   'P 1'
#
loop_
_entity.id
_entity.type
_entity.pdbx_description
1 polymer ?
#
loop_
_entity_poly.entity_id
_entity_poly.type
_entity_poly.pdbx_seq_one_letter_code
_entity_poly.pdbx_strand_id
1 'polypeptide(L)' 'MTDKPTQPLENAPDDIKLAVDLIYLLETNDVDPQVALNALEMVKQDLERKLGTKG' A
#
# COMPACT_ATOMS: atom_id res chain seq x y z
N MET A 1 31.34 -0.34 -12.34
CA MET A 1 30.30 -1.06 -11.57
C MET A 1 29.66 -0.05 -10.64
N THR A 2 28.78 0.80 -11.16
CA THR A 2 28.18 1.89 -10.38
C THR A 2 26.86 2.23 -11.03
N ASP A 3 25.78 1.54 -10.63
CA ASP A 3 24.44 2.07 -10.87
C ASP A 3 23.45 1.61 -9.80
N LYS A 4 22.82 2.65 -9.24
CA LYS A 4 21.57 2.74 -8.48
C LYS A 4 21.60 2.47 -6.96
N PRO A 5 21.35 3.51 -6.13
CA PRO A 5 21.13 3.33 -4.71
C PRO A 5 19.76 2.67 -4.52
N THR A 6 19.74 1.42 -4.06
CA THR A 6 18.58 0.68 -3.55
C THR A 6 18.15 1.20 -2.16
N GLN A 7 18.11 2.52 -1.96
CA GLN A 7 17.80 3.16 -0.68
C GLN A 7 16.58 4.11 -0.61
N PRO A 8 15.67 4.25 -1.60
CA PRO A 8 14.51 5.13 -1.41
C PRO A 8 13.52 4.63 -0.36
N LEU A 9 13.46 3.31 -0.12
CA LEU A 9 12.42 2.72 0.72
C LEU A 9 12.80 2.66 2.20
N GLU A 10 14.06 2.42 2.57
CA GLU A 10 14.44 2.25 3.98
C GLU A 10 14.16 3.48 4.85
N ASN A 11 14.28 4.67 4.25
CA ASN A 11 14.06 5.97 4.92
C ASN A 11 12.68 6.58 4.63
N ALA A 12 11.81 5.89 3.88
CA ALA A 12 10.47 6.39 3.60
C ALA A 12 9.57 6.33 4.85
N PRO A 13 8.56 7.21 4.94
CA PRO A 13 7.47 7.08 5.91
C PRO A 13 6.81 5.70 5.87
N ASP A 14 6.30 5.24 7.01
CA ASP A 14 5.75 3.87 7.16
C ASP A 14 4.55 3.61 6.23
N ASP A 15 3.72 4.63 5.98
CA ASP A 15 2.61 4.57 5.05
C ASP A 15 3.06 4.38 3.60
N ILE A 16 4.15 5.04 3.19
CA ILE A 16 4.74 4.88 1.87
C ILE A 16 5.34 3.48 1.69
N LYS A 17 6.06 2.97 2.69
CA LYS A 17 6.61 1.61 2.67
C LYS A 17 5.50 0.57 2.53
N LEU A 18 4.47 0.69 3.36
CA LEU A 18 3.33 -0.23 3.33
C LEU A 18 2.59 -0.18 2.00
N ALA A 19 2.43 1.01 1.40
CA ALA A 19 1.80 1.13 0.09
C ALA A 19 2.58 0.38 -0.99
N VAL A 20 3.92 0.46 -0.97
CA VAL A 20 4.78 -0.27 -1.92
C VAL A 20 4.69 -1.78 -1.72
N ASP A 21 4.71 -2.25 -0.47
CA ASP A 21 4.56 -3.67 -0.15
C ASP A 21 3.20 -4.21 -0.60
N LEU A 22 2.12 -3.42 -0.41
CA LEU A 22 0.78 -3.78 -0.86
C LEU A 22 0.68 -3.84 -2.38
N ILE A 23 1.27 -2.89 -3.11
CA ILE A 23 1.31 -2.92 -4.58
C ILE A 23 2.04 -4.19 -5.05
N TYR A 24 3.21 -4.47 -4.49
CA TYR A 24 3.97 -5.67 -4.82
C TYR A 24 3.15 -6.95 -4.56
N LEU A 25 2.44 -7.04 -3.44
CA LEU A 25 1.60 -8.20 -3.12
C LEU A 25 0.47 -8.36 -4.14
N LEU A 26 -0.20 -7.27 -4.52
CA LEU A 26 -1.31 -7.31 -5.47
C LEU A 26 -0.84 -7.72 -6.88
N GLU A 27 0.28 -7.17 -7.33
CA GLU A 27 0.87 -7.52 -8.64
C GLU A 27 1.35 -8.97 -8.67
N THR A 28 2.03 -9.44 -7.62
CA THR A 28 2.54 -10.82 -7.55
C THR A 28 1.45 -11.89 -7.47
N ASN A 29 0.23 -11.51 -7.08
CA ASN A 29 -0.93 -12.39 -7.05
C ASN A 29 -1.87 -12.18 -8.25
N ASP A 30 -1.43 -11.43 -9.29
CA ASP A 30 -2.21 -11.12 -10.49
C ASP A 30 -3.61 -10.57 -10.17
N VAL A 31 -3.71 -9.75 -9.11
CA VAL A 31 -4.99 -9.17 -8.70
C VAL A 31 -5.39 -8.08 -9.68
N ASP A 32 -6.60 -8.19 -10.24
CA ASP A 32 -7.16 -7.16 -11.11
C ASP A 32 -7.17 -5.79 -10.39
N PRO A 33 -6.64 -4.71 -11.02
CA PRO A 33 -6.55 -3.40 -10.37
C PRO A 33 -7.90 -2.83 -9.91
N GLN A 34 -9.00 -3.10 -10.63
CA GLN A 34 -10.32 -2.63 -10.23
C GLN A 34 -10.83 -3.39 -9.00
N VAL A 35 -10.57 -4.69 -8.93
CA VAL A 35 -10.84 -5.51 -7.74
C VAL A 35 -10.00 -5.02 -6.55
N ALA A 36 -8.71 -4.75 -6.76
CA ALA A 36 -7.80 -4.24 -5.73
C ALA A 36 -8.30 -2.90 -5.16
N LEU A 37 -8.66 -1.95 -6.02
CA LEU A 37 -9.19 -0.64 -5.59
C LEU A 37 -10.47 -0.78 -4.76
N ASN A 38 -11.40 -1.64 -5.19
CA ASN A 38 -12.64 -1.89 -4.45
C ASN A 38 -12.37 -2.50 -3.06
N ALA A 39 -11.42 -3.43 -2.97
CA ALA A 39 -11.03 -4.04 -1.70
C ALA A 39 -10.32 -3.04 -0.77
N LEU A 40 -9.40 -2.22 -1.31
CA LEU A 40 -8.69 -1.19 -0.55
C LEU A 40 -9.64 -0.13 0.02
N GLU A 41 -10.70 0.23 -0.71
CA GLU A 41 -11.74 1.14 -0.20
C GLU A 41 -12.47 0.53 1.01
N MET A 42 -12.81 -0.77 0.97
CA MET A 42 -13.42 -1.45 2.13
C MET A 42 -12.46 -1.51 3.33
N VAL A 43 -11.18 -1.79 3.09
CA VAL A 43 -10.14 -1.80 4.14
C VAL A 43 -9.99 -0.41 4.76
N LYS A 44 -9.93 0.64 3.94
CA LYS A 44 -9.86 2.03 4.41
C LYS A 44 -11.05 2.36 5.31
N GLN A 45 -12.27 2.08 4.88
CA GLN A 45 -13.48 2.31 5.67
C GLN A 45 -13.45 1.57 7.00
N ASP A 46 -12.92 0.33 7.04
CA ASP A 46 -12.78 -0.42 8.29
C ASP A 46 -11.78 0.21 9.26
N LEU A 47 -10.64 0.69 8.73
CA LEU A 47 -9.62 1.39 9.51
C LEU A 47 -10.14 2.73 10.05
N GLU A 48 -10.86 3.50 9.23
CA GLU A 48 -11.50 4.76 9.65
C GLU A 48 -12.49 4.53 10.79
N ARG A 49 -13.31 3.47 10.71
CA ARG A 49 -14.20 3.07 11.81
C ARG A 49 -13.44 2.75 13.10
N LYS A 50 -12.30 2.05 13.00
CA LYS A 50 -11.45 1.70 14.16
C LYS A 50 -10.78 2.91 14.80
N LEU A 51 -10.40 3.89 13.99
CA LEU A 51 -9.83 5.15 14.48
C LEU A 51 -10.87 6.07 15.12
N GLY A 52 -12.16 5.72 15.06
CA GLY A 52 -13.23 6.58 15.54
C GLY A 52 -13.40 7.84 14.69
N THR A 53 -12.75 7.89 13.52
CA THR A 53 -12.86 8.99 12.56
C THR A 53 -14.20 8.86 11.84
N LYS A 54 -15.28 9.22 12.54
CA LYS A 54 -16.52 9.60 11.85
C LYS A 54 -16.27 10.97 11.25
N GLY A 55 -16.36 11.06 9.92
CA GLY A 55 -16.30 12.32 9.18
C GLY A 55 -17.32 13.34 9.67
#